data_AF-A0A8J7CCQ6-F1
#
_entry.id   AF-A0A8J7CCQ6-F1
#
_cell.length_a   1.000
_cell.length_b   1.000
_cell.length_c   1.000
_cell.angle_alpha   90.00
_cell.angle_beta   90.00
_cell.angle_gamma   90.00
#
_symmetry.space_group_name_H-M   'P 1'
#
loop_
_entity.id
_entity.type
_entity.pdbx_description
1 polymer ?
#
loop_
_entity_poly.entity_id
_entity_poly.type
_entity_poly.pdbx_seq_one_letter_code
_entity_poly.pdbx_strand_id
1 'polypeptide(L)'
;MTPGWVIVSFLLPPLAAVLAASLLRPKNPRPEILIALNAILPGAGLAAAGRPTIEIVMGVVFAQVSLILVGGIQNIWMYAPSMVVGGCWALFHTSLSPLARSARKIEELRRRIPESDSSASRKPSPSTASLTATEDNDETVVETNYCVEVKCSECGAAVPVPVLHHMAHCSFCGSDHLVVGHEETLFVTLPERVYDANVLRESLLDHYRYRYYLNLYRRAVAPLAGRATEATPSGALVNRPELDAAIGAAEAMVSRKADDYRSKLAQNLHVGTTLHFLTPYRHGMGTLYQAAFGRSQRDQEKLLRFDIGTIEAAVSAVASVDFPPMGKLSYLRALQPAANLSTEMLSMPLEGDDGDLALAFGDLDRKRLARDIQAIKLGSRFTREVTAVVWRPWWIAEVRGPDIDETVLLDSAAGSVVGPAPAVNPTLLVELPQAARESGAGLRFVPMECPTCGHEFPFDPDAVLHFCHNCHRVCGVTEGRKADVEYGHIPWPEEPGWDLVPFWRFPLRLRTGDGELLTDLVRLKDGIDGTFDQIGDDVPVRQHLFFVPAIRCINPRLMANAFNRLFLF
;
A
#
# COMPACT_ATOMS: atom_id res chain seq x y z
N MET A 1 -7.74 -0.18 -55.12
CA MET A 1 -7.84 -1.24 -54.10
C MET A 1 -8.94 -2.21 -54.54
N THR A 2 -8.66 -3.51 -54.65
CA THR A 2 -9.70 -4.49 -55.02
C THR A 2 -10.62 -4.77 -53.84
N PRO A 3 -11.91 -5.08 -54.04
CA PRO A 3 -12.83 -5.41 -52.95
C PRO A 3 -12.30 -6.55 -52.05
N GLY A 4 -11.66 -7.56 -52.65
CA GLY A 4 -11.03 -8.65 -51.89
C GLY A 4 -9.91 -8.18 -50.96
N TRP A 5 -9.11 -7.19 -51.36
CA TRP A 5 -8.05 -6.65 -50.50
C TRP A 5 -8.59 -5.88 -49.30
N VAL A 6 -9.71 -5.17 -49.48
CA VAL A 6 -10.40 -4.46 -48.39
C VAL A 6 -10.80 -5.48 -47.32
N ILE A 7 -11.46 -6.57 -47.72
CA ILE A 7 -11.91 -7.63 -46.82
C ILE A 7 -10.74 -8.26 -46.07
N VAL A 8 -9.66 -8.59 -46.79
CA VAL A 8 -8.44 -9.13 -46.18
C VAL A 8 -7.85 -8.16 -45.16
N SER A 9 -7.77 -6.87 -45.50
CA SER A 9 -7.17 -5.85 -44.63
C SER A 9 -7.95 -5.66 -43.33
N PHE A 10 -9.28 -5.79 -43.36
CA PHE A 10 -10.11 -5.66 -42.16
C PHE A 10 -10.18 -6.94 -41.33
N LEU A 11 -10.32 -8.11 -41.95
CA LEU A 11 -10.60 -9.36 -41.22
C LEU A 11 -9.35 -10.12 -40.79
N LEU A 12 -8.25 -10.03 -41.54
CA LEU A 12 -7.06 -10.85 -41.26
C LEU A 12 -6.38 -10.48 -39.93
N PRO A 13 -6.13 -9.20 -39.60
CA PRO A 13 -5.48 -8.84 -38.34
C PRO A 13 -6.22 -9.27 -37.05
N PRO A 14 -7.54 -9.01 -36.87
CA PRO A 14 -8.25 -9.44 -35.66
C PRO A 14 -8.35 -10.98 -35.56
N LEU A 15 -8.56 -11.67 -36.68
CA LEU A 15 -8.60 -13.13 -36.70
C LEU A 15 -7.26 -13.73 -36.26
N ALA A 16 -6.15 -13.19 -36.76
CA ALA A 16 -4.81 -13.63 -36.37
C ALA A 16 -4.54 -13.39 -34.88
N ALA A 17 -4.99 -12.26 -34.31
CA ALA A 17 -4.86 -11.99 -32.88
C ALA A 17 -5.65 -13.00 -32.01
N VAL A 18 -6.88 -13.34 -32.40
CA VAL A 18 -7.71 -14.34 -31.69
C VAL A 18 -7.09 -15.74 -31.77
N LEU A 19 -6.61 -16.14 -32.95
CA LEU A 19 -5.92 -17.43 -33.14
C LEU A 19 -4.62 -17.49 -32.33
N ALA A 20 -3.85 -16.41 -32.30
CA ALA A 20 -2.63 -16.32 -31.50
C ALA A 20 -2.91 -16.40 -29.99
N ALA A 21 -3.94 -15.69 -29.50
CA ALA A 21 -4.37 -15.74 -28.11
C ALA A 21 -4.85 -17.14 -27.68
N SER A 22 -5.57 -17.84 -28.56
CA SER A 22 -6.15 -19.16 -28.24
C SER A 22 -5.16 -20.32 -28.38
N LEU A 23 -4.33 -20.31 -29.43
CA LEU A 23 -3.47 -21.46 -29.76
C LEU A 23 -2.05 -21.34 -29.19
N LEU A 24 -1.51 -20.12 -29.12
CA LEU A 24 -0.11 -19.90 -28.75
C LEU A 24 0.04 -19.48 -27.29
N ARG A 25 -0.82 -18.59 -26.77
CA ARG A 25 -0.73 -18.11 -25.37
C ARG A 25 -0.60 -19.25 -24.33
N PRO A 26 -1.38 -20.35 -24.40
CA PRO A 26 -1.26 -21.44 -23.42
C PRO A 26 0.07 -22.20 -23.49
N LYS A 27 0.81 -22.07 -24.61
CA LYS A 27 2.04 -22.83 -24.88
C LYS A 27 3.32 -22.06 -24.56
N ASN A 28 3.23 -20.83 -24.04
CA ASN A 28 4.37 -19.98 -23.71
C ASN A 28 5.40 -19.92 -24.87
N PRO A 29 5.03 -19.35 -26.02
CA PRO A 29 5.84 -19.40 -27.23
C PRO A 29 7.17 -18.66 -27.01
N ARG A 30 8.22 -19.12 -27.70
CA ARG A 30 9.54 -18.51 -27.59
C ARG A 30 9.52 -17.04 -28.04
N PRO A 31 10.36 -16.17 -27.46
CA PRO A 31 10.46 -14.75 -27.81
C PRO A 31 10.56 -14.46 -29.31
N GLU A 32 11.31 -15.29 -30.05
CA GLU A 32 11.50 -15.13 -31.50
C GLU A 32 10.19 -15.32 -32.26
N ILE A 33 9.34 -16.24 -31.79
CA ILE A 33 8.01 -16.49 -32.37
C ILE A 33 7.09 -15.30 -32.11
N LEU A 34 7.12 -14.75 -30.90
CA LEU A 34 6.33 -13.55 -30.55
C LEU A 34 6.71 -12.34 -31.42
N ILE A 35 8.01 -12.11 -31.60
CA ILE A 35 8.54 -11.02 -32.43
C ILE A 35 8.18 -11.23 -33.90
N ALA A 36 8.41 -12.42 -34.44
CA ALA A 36 8.09 -12.73 -35.83
C ALA A 36 6.59 -12.61 -36.11
N LEU A 37 5.75 -13.10 -35.20
CA LEU A 37 4.30 -13.03 -35.32
C LEU A 37 3.81 -11.58 -35.31
N ASN A 38 4.33 -10.74 -34.40
CA ASN A 38 3.96 -9.32 -34.36
C ASN A 38 4.54 -8.49 -35.51
N ALA A 39 5.65 -8.93 -36.11
CA ALA A 39 6.19 -8.31 -37.31
C ALA A 39 5.28 -8.61 -38.52
N ILE A 40 4.74 -9.81 -38.64
CA ILE A 40 3.85 -10.16 -39.77
C ILE A 40 2.48 -9.49 -39.61
N LEU A 41 1.90 -9.55 -38.40
CA LEU A 41 0.61 -8.97 -38.08
C LEU A 41 0.67 -8.35 -36.68
N PRO A 42 0.97 -7.04 -36.58
CA PRO A 42 0.92 -6.30 -35.31
C PRO A 42 -0.39 -6.57 -34.56
N GLY A 43 -0.29 -6.83 -33.26
CA GLY A 43 -1.40 -7.27 -32.41
C GLY A 43 -1.43 -8.78 -32.18
N ALA A 44 -1.03 -9.61 -33.15
CA ALA A 44 -1.03 -11.06 -32.99
C ALA A 44 0.07 -11.56 -32.03
N GLY A 45 1.28 -11.01 -32.12
CA GLY A 45 2.35 -11.33 -31.17
C GLY A 45 2.06 -10.81 -29.76
N LEU A 46 1.44 -9.64 -29.63
CA LEU A 46 0.99 -9.09 -28.34
C LEU A 46 -0.09 -9.98 -27.71
N ALA A 47 -1.03 -10.49 -28.52
CA ALA A 47 -2.06 -11.41 -28.08
C ALA A 47 -1.49 -12.76 -27.61
N ALA A 48 -0.53 -13.32 -28.36
CA ALA A 48 0.18 -14.53 -27.94
C ALA A 48 1.00 -14.32 -26.65
N ALA A 49 1.52 -13.12 -26.42
CA ALA A 49 2.24 -12.75 -25.21
C ALA A 49 1.33 -12.43 -23.99
N GLY A 50 0.00 -12.48 -24.16
CA GLY A 50 -0.95 -12.22 -23.09
C GLY A 50 -1.00 -10.76 -22.61
N ARG A 51 -0.72 -9.81 -23.52
CA ARG A 51 -0.75 -8.37 -23.23
C ARG A 51 -2.17 -7.84 -22.97
N PRO A 52 -2.31 -6.66 -22.34
CA PRO A 52 -3.61 -6.01 -22.14
C PRO A 52 -4.41 -5.84 -23.43
N THR A 53 -5.73 -5.95 -23.36
CA THR A 53 -6.63 -5.86 -24.52
C THR A 53 -6.42 -4.59 -25.34
N ILE A 54 -6.16 -3.46 -24.69
CA ILE A 54 -5.94 -2.17 -25.38
C ILE A 54 -4.69 -2.20 -26.27
N GLU A 55 -3.58 -2.79 -25.83
CA GLU A 55 -2.36 -2.93 -26.62
C GLU A 55 -2.58 -3.84 -27.84
N ILE A 56 -3.33 -4.93 -27.64
CA ILE A 56 -3.69 -5.85 -28.73
C ILE A 56 -4.54 -5.13 -29.78
N VAL A 57 -5.55 -4.37 -29.35
CA VAL A 57 -6.43 -3.60 -30.24
C VAL A 57 -5.64 -2.56 -31.02
N MET A 58 -4.73 -1.81 -30.38
CA MET A 58 -3.88 -0.85 -31.08
C MET A 58 -2.99 -1.52 -32.14
N GLY A 59 -2.40 -2.67 -31.81
CA GLY A 59 -1.63 -3.46 -32.78
C GLY A 59 -2.48 -3.88 -33.99
N VAL A 60 -3.69 -4.39 -33.74
CA VAL A 60 -4.64 -4.80 -34.79
C VAL A 60 -5.02 -3.62 -35.69
N VAL A 61 -5.39 -2.47 -35.11
CA VAL A 61 -5.75 -1.26 -35.87
C VAL A 61 -4.57 -0.77 -36.71
N PHE A 62 -3.36 -0.76 -36.14
CA PHE A 62 -2.14 -0.40 -36.87
C PHE A 62 -1.92 -1.32 -38.08
N ALA A 63 -2.08 -2.64 -37.91
CA ALA A 63 -1.97 -3.60 -39.00
C ALA A 63 -3.02 -3.37 -40.10
N GLN A 64 -4.28 -3.10 -39.72
CA GLN A 64 -5.38 -2.83 -40.66
C GLN A 64 -5.11 -1.58 -41.49
N VAL A 65 -4.76 -0.46 -40.84
CA VAL A 65 -4.46 0.81 -41.51
C VAL A 65 -3.30 0.64 -42.49
N SER A 66 -2.23 -0.03 -42.07
CA SER A 66 -1.07 -0.27 -42.93
C SER A 66 -1.39 -1.15 -44.14
N LEU A 67 -2.22 -2.20 -43.98
CA LEU A 67 -2.66 -3.03 -45.12
C LEU A 67 -3.59 -2.27 -46.08
N ILE A 68 -4.43 -1.37 -45.58
CA ILE A 68 -5.28 -0.50 -46.39
C ILE A 68 -4.40 0.46 -47.22
N LEU A 69 -3.39 1.09 -46.60
CA LEU A 69 -2.49 2.03 -47.27
C LEU A 69 -1.63 1.37 -48.36
N VAL A 70 -1.25 0.10 -48.16
CA VAL A 70 -0.56 -0.71 -49.17
C VAL A 70 -1.41 -0.86 -50.45
N GLY A 71 -2.74 -0.91 -50.33
CA GLY A 71 -3.66 -0.82 -51.46
C GLY A 71 -3.75 -2.03 -52.39
N GLY A 72 -2.99 -3.11 -52.12
CA GLY A 72 -3.07 -4.38 -52.84
C GLY A 72 -1.81 -5.25 -52.71
N ILE A 73 -1.90 -6.53 -53.10
CA ILE A 73 -0.79 -7.49 -52.99
C ILE A 73 0.44 -7.10 -53.81
N GLN A 74 0.27 -6.39 -54.94
CA GLN A 74 1.40 -5.94 -55.77
C GLN A 74 2.28 -4.91 -55.05
N ASN A 75 1.75 -4.24 -54.03
CA ASN A 75 2.46 -3.24 -53.23
C ASN A 75 2.80 -3.77 -51.84
N ILE A 76 2.68 -5.08 -51.57
CA ILE A 76 2.85 -5.64 -50.21
C ILE A 76 4.22 -5.34 -49.61
N TRP A 77 5.23 -5.11 -50.44
CA TRP A 77 6.55 -4.66 -50.01
C TRP A 77 6.50 -3.33 -49.23
N MET A 78 5.52 -2.46 -49.48
CA MET A 78 5.29 -1.22 -48.74
C MET A 78 4.81 -1.46 -47.30
N TYR A 79 4.45 -2.69 -46.94
CA TYR A 79 4.11 -3.07 -45.57
C TYR A 79 5.36 -3.26 -44.68
N ALA A 80 6.55 -3.40 -45.27
CA ALA A 80 7.79 -3.69 -44.55
C ALA A 80 8.09 -2.73 -43.37
N PRO A 81 7.87 -1.40 -43.45
CA PRO A 81 8.04 -0.52 -42.30
C PRO A 81 7.12 -0.89 -41.13
N SER A 82 5.88 -1.30 -41.41
CA SER A 82 4.94 -1.74 -40.38
C SER A 82 5.40 -3.04 -39.73
N MET A 83 6.03 -3.93 -40.50
CA MET A 83 6.62 -5.16 -39.96
C MET A 83 7.77 -4.88 -39.00
N VAL A 84 8.64 -3.91 -39.34
CA VAL A 84 9.74 -3.49 -38.46
C VAL A 84 9.19 -2.90 -37.17
N VAL A 85 8.20 -1.99 -37.26
CA VAL A 85 7.56 -1.38 -36.08
C VAL A 85 6.89 -2.43 -35.21
N GLY A 86 6.11 -3.35 -35.79
CA GLY A 86 5.46 -4.44 -35.07
C GLY A 86 6.46 -5.38 -34.38
N GLY A 87 7.53 -5.75 -35.07
CA GLY A 87 8.61 -6.57 -34.50
C GLY A 87 9.33 -5.88 -33.34
N CYS A 88 9.68 -4.60 -33.50
CA CYS A 88 10.28 -3.79 -32.44
C CYS A 88 9.35 -3.65 -31.22
N TRP A 89 8.06 -3.42 -31.45
CA TRP A 89 7.08 -3.33 -30.37
C TRP A 89 7.02 -4.63 -29.57
N ALA A 90 6.92 -5.79 -30.21
CA ALA A 90 6.97 -7.07 -29.51
C ALA A 90 8.32 -7.32 -28.84
N LEU A 91 9.43 -6.92 -29.45
CA LEU A 91 10.78 -7.07 -28.89
C LEU A 91 10.87 -6.44 -27.49
N PHE A 92 10.27 -5.26 -27.27
CA PHE A 92 10.25 -4.60 -25.97
C PHE A 92 9.55 -5.41 -24.86
N HIS A 93 8.63 -6.29 -25.23
CA HIS A 93 7.87 -7.13 -24.30
C HIS A 93 8.46 -8.54 -24.11
N THR A 94 9.60 -8.84 -24.74
CA THR A 94 10.27 -10.13 -24.59
C THR A 94 11.57 -10.04 -23.80
N SER A 95 12.09 -11.18 -23.35
CA SER A 95 13.42 -11.28 -22.72
C SER A 95 14.58 -10.89 -23.66
N LEU A 96 14.32 -10.75 -24.96
CA LEU A 96 15.30 -10.30 -25.94
C LEU A 96 15.41 -8.77 -25.99
N SER A 97 14.56 -8.03 -25.27
CA SER A 97 14.59 -6.58 -25.28
C SER A 97 15.98 -6.05 -24.89
N PRO A 98 16.51 -5.04 -25.60
CA PRO A 98 17.78 -4.40 -25.23
C PRO A 98 17.78 -3.85 -23.81
N LEU A 99 16.59 -3.45 -23.32
CA LEU A 99 16.37 -2.97 -21.96
C LEU A 99 16.47 -4.11 -20.94
N ALA A 100 15.83 -5.27 -21.19
CA ALA A 100 15.95 -6.44 -20.32
C ALA A 100 17.37 -7.02 -20.31
N ARG A 101 18.06 -7.00 -21.45
CA ARG A 101 19.49 -7.39 -21.54
C ARG A 101 20.39 -6.42 -20.79
N SER A 102 20.16 -5.11 -20.91
CA SER A 102 20.90 -4.10 -20.15
C SER A 102 20.67 -4.26 -18.65
N ALA A 103 19.43 -4.50 -18.21
CA ALA A 103 19.10 -4.77 -16.81
C ALA A 103 19.81 -6.04 -16.29
N ARG A 104 19.80 -7.14 -17.08
CA ARG A 104 20.55 -8.36 -16.72
C ARG A 104 22.06 -8.14 -16.69
N LYS A 105 22.61 -7.35 -17.61
CA LYS A 105 24.05 -7.05 -17.64
C LYS A 105 24.46 -6.20 -16.44
N ILE A 106 23.62 -5.25 -16.02
CA ILE A 106 23.82 -4.48 -14.78
C ILE A 106 23.80 -5.43 -13.58
N GLU A 107 22.86 -6.36 -13.54
CA GLU A 107 22.76 -7.35 -12.45
C GLU A 107 23.92 -8.36 -12.48
N GLU A 108 24.41 -8.77 -13.65
CA GLU A 108 25.55 -9.66 -13.78
C GLU A 108 26.88 -8.95 -13.46
N LEU A 109 27.02 -7.67 -13.83
CA LEU A 109 28.13 -6.81 -13.40
C LEU A 109 28.12 -6.63 -11.88
N ARG A 110 26.92 -6.52 -11.27
CA ARG A 110 26.76 -6.49 -9.81
C ARG A 110 27.21 -7.80 -9.16
N ARG A 111 26.99 -8.95 -9.80
CA ARG A 111 27.42 -10.28 -9.31
C ARG A 111 28.90 -10.61 -9.55
N ARG A 112 29.54 -10.05 -10.58
CA ARG A 112 30.94 -10.37 -10.94
C ARG A 112 31.99 -9.53 -10.22
N ILE A 113 31.59 -8.57 -9.37
CA ILE A 113 32.52 -7.90 -8.46
C ILE A 113 32.92 -8.92 -7.39
N PRO A 114 34.17 -9.43 -7.36
CA PRO A 114 34.59 -10.42 -6.39
C PRO A 114 34.65 -9.77 -5.01
N GLU A 115 34.00 -10.39 -4.02
CA GLU A 115 34.13 -10.04 -2.61
C GLU A 115 35.57 -10.24 -2.15
N SER A 116 36.33 -9.14 -2.09
CA SER A 116 37.60 -9.11 -1.36
C SER A 116 37.30 -8.90 0.11
N ASP A 117 37.80 -9.82 0.95
CA ASP A 117 37.77 -9.79 2.41
C ASP A 117 37.90 -8.38 3.00
N SER A 118 36.76 -7.85 3.44
CA SER A 118 36.70 -6.83 4.48
C SER A 118 35.32 -6.86 5.14
N SER A 119 35.33 -7.27 6.41
CA SER A 119 34.23 -7.15 7.34
C SER A 119 33.78 -5.70 7.49
N ALA A 120 32.74 -5.26 6.77
CA ALA A 120 31.94 -4.09 7.11
C ALA A 120 30.74 -3.99 6.15
N SER A 121 29.57 -4.31 6.69
CA SER A 121 28.27 -4.27 6.00
C SER A 121 27.93 -2.85 5.51
N ARG A 122 27.76 -2.69 4.19
CA ARG A 122 26.95 -1.58 3.66
C ARG A 122 26.14 -1.97 2.42
N LYS A 123 24.83 -1.78 2.59
CA LYS A 123 23.72 -1.90 1.63
C LYS A 123 23.71 -0.79 0.56
N PRO A 124 22.94 -0.97 -0.53
CA PRO A 124 23.01 -0.16 -1.76
C PRO A 124 22.22 1.16 -1.70
N SER A 125 22.72 2.16 -2.43
CA SER A 125 22.12 3.49 -2.61
C SER A 125 21.08 3.50 -3.75
N PRO A 126 19.91 4.17 -3.61
CA PRO A 126 18.98 4.39 -4.72
C PRO A 126 19.17 5.77 -5.36
N SER A 127 19.14 5.77 -6.69
CA SER A 127 19.23 6.94 -7.56
C SER A 127 17.99 7.83 -7.46
N THR A 128 18.24 9.13 -7.39
CA THR A 128 17.30 10.24 -7.62
C THR A 128 16.67 10.12 -9.02
N ALA A 129 15.36 9.88 -9.10
CA ALA A 129 14.59 9.96 -10.34
C ALA A 129 13.53 11.05 -10.20
N SER A 130 13.65 12.06 -11.07
CA SER A 130 12.72 13.16 -11.29
C SER A 130 11.40 12.64 -11.86
N LEU A 131 10.29 12.97 -11.22
CA LEU A 131 8.93 12.64 -11.68
C LEU A 131 8.34 13.86 -12.40
N THR A 132 8.32 13.81 -13.73
CA THR A 132 7.35 14.55 -14.54
C THR A 132 6.02 13.80 -14.46
N ALA A 133 5.00 14.48 -13.95
CA ALA A 133 3.63 13.98 -13.87
C ALA A 133 3.05 13.82 -15.29
N THR A 134 2.70 12.59 -15.63
CA THR A 134 1.69 12.29 -16.65
C THR A 134 0.56 11.57 -15.94
N GLU A 135 -0.60 12.21 -15.94
CA GLU A 135 -1.88 11.63 -15.53
C GLU A 135 -2.18 10.47 -16.48
N ASP A 136 -1.97 9.23 -16.03
CA ASP A 136 -2.62 8.09 -16.66
C ASP A 136 -3.11 7.08 -15.63
N ASN A 137 -4.33 6.64 -15.91
CA ASN A 137 -5.35 6.07 -15.05
C ASN A 137 -5.15 4.56 -14.80
N ASP A 138 -4.06 4.17 -14.12
CA ASP A 138 -3.86 2.81 -13.61
C ASP A 138 -3.93 2.79 -12.07
N GLU A 139 -5.16 2.78 -11.52
CA GLU A 139 -5.45 2.49 -10.11
C GLU A 139 -5.21 1.00 -9.80
N THR A 140 -3.95 0.56 -9.85
CA THR A 140 -3.47 -0.38 -8.83
C THR A 140 -2.70 0.46 -7.83
N VAL A 141 -3.46 1.11 -6.94
CA VAL A 141 -2.90 1.64 -5.71
C VAL A 141 -2.28 0.43 -5.01
N VAL A 142 -0.96 0.26 -5.17
CA VAL A 142 -0.18 -0.57 -4.27
C VAL A 142 -0.30 0.14 -2.93
N GLU A 143 -1.35 -0.22 -2.19
CA GLU A 143 -1.55 0.22 -0.83
C GLU A 143 -0.23 -0.05 -0.13
N THR A 144 0.36 1.04 0.34
CA THR A 144 1.67 1.01 0.96
C THR A 144 1.44 0.41 2.33
N ASN A 145 1.43 -0.91 2.38
CA ASN A 145 0.98 -1.60 3.57
C ASN A 145 2.06 -1.49 4.65
N TYR A 146 1.58 -1.14 5.83
CA TYR A 146 2.32 -1.20 7.09
C TYR A 146 2.83 -2.62 7.30
N CYS A 147 4.16 -2.81 7.35
CA CYS A 147 4.81 -4.13 7.46
C CYS A 147 5.70 -4.23 8.70
N VAL A 148 5.77 -5.42 9.29
CA VAL A 148 6.69 -5.78 10.38
C VAL A 148 7.60 -6.93 9.92
N GLU A 149 8.90 -6.82 10.19
CA GLU A 149 9.84 -7.91 9.90
C GLU A 149 9.67 -9.07 10.90
N VAL A 150 9.37 -10.27 10.39
CA VAL A 150 9.28 -11.51 11.16
C VAL A 150 10.32 -12.50 10.64
N LYS A 151 11.02 -13.21 11.52
CA LYS A 151 12.01 -14.22 11.10
C LYS A 151 11.30 -15.49 10.62
N CYS A 152 11.65 -15.95 9.42
CA CYS A 152 11.20 -17.22 8.86
C CYS A 152 11.59 -18.38 9.80
N SER A 153 10.62 -19.24 10.13
CA SER A 153 10.86 -20.41 11.00
C SER A 153 11.76 -21.46 10.35
N GLU A 154 11.80 -21.52 9.02
CA GLU A 154 12.57 -22.52 8.27
C GLU A 154 14.02 -22.07 8.03
N CYS A 155 14.23 -20.86 7.51
CA CYS A 155 15.55 -20.39 7.08
C CYS A 155 16.13 -19.23 7.91
N GLY A 156 15.35 -18.64 8.82
CA GLY A 156 15.76 -17.50 9.63
C GLY A 156 15.80 -16.15 8.90
N ALA A 157 15.49 -16.09 7.60
CA ALA A 157 15.45 -14.84 6.85
C ALA A 157 14.38 -13.87 7.39
N ALA A 158 14.64 -12.57 7.31
CA ALA A 158 13.66 -11.54 7.67
C ALA A 158 12.59 -11.44 6.56
N VAL A 159 11.35 -11.70 6.94
CA VAL A 159 10.18 -11.66 6.05
C VAL A 159 9.35 -10.42 6.41
N PRO A 160 9.15 -9.47 5.49
CA PRO A 160 8.27 -8.34 5.73
C PRO A 160 6.81 -8.80 5.66
N VAL A 161 6.11 -8.74 6.79
CA VAL A 161 4.72 -9.17 6.92
C VAL A 161 3.82 -7.94 7.01
N PRO A 162 2.94 -7.68 6.02
CA PRO A 162 1.90 -6.66 6.17
C PRO A 162 1.03 -6.97 7.38
N VAL A 163 0.79 -6.00 8.25
CA VAL A 163 0.17 -6.26 9.57
C VAL A 163 -1.30 -6.68 9.47
N LEU A 164 -1.94 -6.51 8.33
CA LEU A 164 -3.29 -7.03 8.11
C LEU A 164 -3.33 -8.40 7.45
N HIS A 165 -2.17 -8.98 7.11
CA HIS A 165 -2.08 -10.29 6.47
C HIS A 165 -1.93 -11.40 7.51
N HIS A 166 -2.74 -12.44 7.36
CA HIS A 166 -2.72 -13.66 8.16
C HIS A 166 -1.82 -14.75 7.57
N MET A 167 -1.24 -14.54 6.39
CA MET A 167 -0.25 -15.44 5.79
C MET A 167 0.87 -14.65 5.12
N ALA A 168 2.08 -15.21 5.14
CA ALA A 168 3.26 -14.59 4.55
C ALA A 168 4.10 -15.61 3.78
N HIS A 169 4.65 -15.17 2.66
CA HIS A 169 5.56 -15.97 1.83
C HIS A 169 7.01 -15.55 2.08
N CYS A 170 7.88 -16.49 2.42
CA CYS A 170 9.31 -16.24 2.54
C CYS A 170 9.97 -16.26 1.15
N SER A 171 10.34 -15.10 0.61
CA SER A 171 11.00 -15.00 -0.69
C SER A 171 12.41 -15.62 -0.75
N PHE A 172 12.99 -15.97 0.39
CA PHE A 172 14.33 -16.57 0.46
C PHE A 172 14.29 -18.09 0.25
N CYS A 173 13.50 -18.82 1.05
CA CYS A 173 13.39 -20.29 0.94
C CYS A 173 12.11 -20.77 0.25
N GLY A 174 11.17 -19.87 -0.04
CA GLY A 174 9.91 -20.18 -0.71
C GLY A 174 8.84 -20.80 0.18
N SER A 175 9.05 -20.85 1.51
CA SER A 175 8.06 -21.40 2.45
C SER A 175 6.93 -20.40 2.72
N ASP A 176 5.73 -20.92 2.87
CA ASP A 176 4.56 -20.18 3.33
C ASP A 176 4.40 -20.32 4.84
N HIS A 177 3.84 -19.30 5.47
CA HIS A 177 3.65 -19.24 6.91
C HIS A 177 2.29 -18.65 7.26
N LEU A 178 1.67 -19.19 8.30
CA LEU A 178 0.55 -18.53 8.99
C LEU A 178 1.11 -17.48 9.94
N VAL A 179 0.47 -16.32 9.99
CA VAL A 179 0.84 -15.16 10.82
C VAL A 179 -0.16 -15.03 11.96
N VAL A 180 0.34 -15.01 13.19
CA VAL A 180 -0.47 -14.91 14.42
C VAL A 180 0.05 -13.79 15.32
N GLY A 181 -0.73 -13.39 16.32
CA GLY A 181 -0.35 -12.33 17.27
C GLY A 181 -0.84 -10.93 16.87
N HIS A 182 -1.87 -10.86 16.03
CA HIS A 182 -2.51 -9.60 15.63
C HIS A 182 -3.32 -8.96 16.77
N GLU A 183 -3.78 -9.79 17.69
CA GLU A 183 -4.51 -9.45 18.90
C GLU A 183 -3.63 -8.85 20.01
N GLU A 184 -2.31 -9.01 19.89
CA GLU A 184 -1.33 -8.51 20.85
C GLU A 184 -0.86 -7.10 20.49
N THR A 185 -0.35 -6.35 21.49
CA THR A 185 0.31 -5.07 21.19
C THR A 185 1.67 -5.33 20.55
N LEU A 186 1.87 -4.78 19.35
CA LEU A 186 3.14 -4.91 18.63
C LEU A 186 4.19 -3.97 19.22
N PHE A 187 5.37 -4.51 19.57
CA PHE A 187 6.50 -3.72 20.05
C PHE A 187 7.57 -3.60 18.96
N VAL A 188 7.68 -2.41 18.36
CA VAL A 188 8.37 -2.22 17.08
C VAL A 188 9.18 -0.94 17.05
N THR A 189 10.15 -0.85 16.15
CA THR A 189 11.00 0.32 15.95
C THR A 189 11.07 0.69 14.48
N LEU A 190 11.36 1.96 14.22
CA LEU A 190 11.69 2.43 12.88
C LEU A 190 13.14 2.08 12.54
N PRO A 191 13.44 1.61 11.31
CA PRO A 191 14.80 1.34 10.90
C PRO A 191 15.58 2.66 10.79
N GLU A 192 16.76 2.68 11.38
CA GLU A 192 17.63 3.86 11.37
C GLU A 192 18.32 4.04 10.02
N ARG A 193 18.22 5.25 9.47
CA ARG A 193 19.10 5.73 8.40
C ARG A 193 20.38 6.34 8.96
N VAL A 194 20.33 6.87 10.19
CA VAL A 194 21.45 7.51 10.89
C VAL A 194 21.79 6.71 12.13
N TYR A 195 22.70 5.75 11.96
CA TYR A 195 23.05 4.75 12.97
C TYR A 195 24.41 5.00 13.65
N ASP A 196 25.22 5.95 13.16
CA ASP A 196 26.51 6.29 13.76
C ASP A 196 26.83 7.79 13.62
N ALA A 197 27.88 8.22 14.32
CA ALA A 197 28.32 9.62 14.35
C ALA A 197 28.79 10.17 12.99
N ASN A 198 29.31 9.30 12.10
CA ASN A 198 29.74 9.72 10.76
C ASN A 198 28.54 10.00 9.87
N VAL A 199 27.54 9.11 9.89
CA VAL A 199 26.29 9.30 9.16
C VAL A 199 25.53 10.51 9.71
N LEU A 200 25.54 10.71 11.03
CA LEU A 200 24.98 11.89 11.66
C LEU A 200 25.61 13.18 11.10
N ARG A 201 26.95 13.23 11.05
CA ARG A 201 27.68 14.36 10.47
C ARG A 201 27.28 14.62 9.01
N GLU A 202 27.17 13.58 8.18
CA GLU A 202 26.75 13.73 6.78
C GLU A 202 25.30 14.24 6.66
N SER A 203 24.37 13.73 7.47
CA SER A 203 22.99 14.22 7.50
C SER A 203 22.89 15.68 7.94
N LEU A 204 23.74 16.11 8.90
CA LEU A 204 23.85 17.51 9.31
C LEU A 204 24.39 18.37 8.16
N LEU A 205 25.44 17.93 7.46
CA LEU A 205 25.97 18.64 6.29
C LEU A 205 24.92 18.79 5.18
N ASP A 206 24.15 17.74 4.91
CA ASP A 206 23.06 17.77 3.93
C ASP A 206 21.93 18.72 4.36
N HIS A 207 21.61 18.77 5.65
CA HIS A 207 20.65 19.73 6.20
C HIS A 207 21.10 21.19 5.99
N TYR A 208 22.34 21.53 6.34
CA TYR A 208 22.84 22.90 6.17
C TYR A 208 23.01 23.27 4.70
N ARG A 209 23.43 22.32 3.86
CA ARG A 209 23.40 22.47 2.40
C ARG A 209 22.00 22.83 1.93
N TYR A 210 20.98 22.11 2.38
CA TYR A 210 19.60 22.34 1.98
C TYR A 210 19.06 23.69 2.47
N ARG A 211 19.34 24.09 3.71
CA ARG A 211 19.00 25.44 4.22
C ARG A 211 19.64 26.54 3.37
N TYR A 212 20.91 26.38 2.99
CA TYR A 212 21.62 27.33 2.14
C TYR A 212 21.06 27.35 0.70
N TYR A 213 20.77 26.17 0.12
CA TYR A 213 20.07 26.04 -1.16
C TYR A 213 18.73 26.78 -1.13
N LEU A 214 17.89 26.59 -0.12
CA LEU A 214 16.59 27.27 -0.01
C LEU A 214 16.72 28.79 0.08
N ASN A 215 17.73 29.29 0.79
CA ASN A 215 18.03 30.72 0.87
C ASN A 215 18.37 31.28 -0.53
N LEU A 216 19.29 30.63 -1.24
CA LEU A 216 19.67 31.02 -2.59
C LEU A 216 18.51 30.88 -3.58
N TYR A 217 17.71 29.82 -3.48
CA TYR A 217 16.54 29.57 -4.32
C TYR A 217 15.52 30.69 -4.19
N ARG A 218 15.18 31.11 -2.96
CA ARG A 218 14.26 32.24 -2.71
C ARG A 218 14.75 33.54 -3.33
N ARG A 219 16.07 33.76 -3.38
CA ARG A 219 16.67 34.99 -3.92
C ARG A 219 16.81 34.97 -5.45
N ALA A 220 17.13 33.82 -6.04
CA ALA A 220 17.52 33.73 -7.45
C ALA A 220 16.48 33.04 -8.34
N VAL A 221 15.79 32.01 -7.85
CA VAL A 221 14.90 31.16 -8.66
C VAL A 221 13.43 31.54 -8.45
N ALA A 222 12.98 31.71 -7.22
CA ALA A 222 11.58 32.01 -6.91
C ALA A 222 11.03 33.27 -7.64
N PRO A 223 11.79 34.38 -7.79
CA PRO A 223 11.32 35.54 -8.55
C PRO A 223 11.16 35.27 -10.05
N LEU A 224 11.93 34.34 -10.62
CA LEU A 224 11.82 33.92 -12.02
C LEU A 224 10.62 33.00 -12.20
N ALA A 225 10.46 32.02 -11.30
CA ALA A 225 9.33 31.10 -11.28
C ALA A 225 7.98 31.83 -11.15
N GLY A 226 7.91 32.83 -10.28
CA GLY A 226 6.70 33.66 -10.13
C GLY A 226 6.34 34.50 -11.36
N ARG A 227 7.28 34.68 -12.31
CA ARG A 227 7.05 35.39 -13.59
C ARG A 227 6.85 34.44 -14.77
N ALA A 228 7.07 33.14 -14.59
CA ALA A 228 7.02 32.15 -15.67
C ALA A 228 5.62 31.95 -16.24
N THR A 229 4.61 32.14 -15.39
CA THR A 229 3.20 31.99 -15.74
C THR A 229 2.55 33.36 -15.83
N GLU A 230 2.22 33.78 -17.06
CA GLU A 230 1.43 34.99 -17.30
C GLU A 230 0.01 34.60 -17.68
N ALA A 231 -0.98 35.28 -17.09
CA ALA A 231 -2.37 35.17 -17.52
C ALA A 231 -2.57 36.01 -18.77
N THR A 232 -3.02 35.39 -19.86
CA THR A 232 -3.42 36.11 -21.07
C THR A 232 -4.67 36.96 -20.79
N PRO A 233 -5.02 37.91 -21.69
CA PRO A 233 -6.28 38.65 -21.60
C PRO A 233 -7.54 37.76 -21.58
N SER A 234 -7.44 36.50 -22.04
CA SER A 234 -8.50 35.50 -21.99
C SER A 234 -8.52 34.68 -20.70
N GLY A 235 -7.62 34.95 -19.74
CA GLY A 235 -7.46 34.18 -18.51
C GLY A 235 -6.71 32.86 -18.67
N ALA A 236 -6.16 32.57 -19.86
CA ALA A 236 -5.36 31.37 -20.07
C ALA A 236 -3.95 31.58 -19.49
N LEU A 237 -3.46 30.61 -18.73
CA LEU A 237 -2.10 30.63 -18.21
C LEU A 237 -1.15 30.13 -19.32
N VAL A 238 -0.21 30.98 -19.74
CA VAL A 238 0.81 30.62 -20.74
C VAL A 238 2.18 30.63 -20.07
N ASN A 239 2.88 29.51 -20.20
CA ASN A 239 4.26 29.39 -19.75
C ASN A 239 5.20 30.01 -20.78
N ARG A 240 6.19 30.77 -20.32
CA ARG A 240 7.21 31.38 -21.17
C ARG A 240 8.44 30.47 -21.25
N PRO A 241 8.69 29.79 -22.39
CA PRO A 241 9.78 28.82 -22.48
C PRO A 241 11.16 29.44 -22.25
N GLU A 242 11.35 30.73 -22.56
CA GLU A 242 12.58 31.44 -22.20
C GLU A 242 12.80 31.55 -20.67
N LEU A 243 11.73 31.68 -19.90
CA LEU A 243 11.79 31.75 -18.44
C LEU A 243 12.01 30.37 -17.83
N ASP A 244 11.42 29.32 -18.40
CA ASP A 244 11.65 27.94 -17.95
C ASP A 244 13.13 27.54 -18.10
N ALA A 245 13.76 27.90 -19.24
CA ALA A 245 15.19 27.69 -19.44
C ALA A 245 16.04 28.51 -18.45
N ALA A 246 15.64 29.75 -18.16
CA ALA A 246 16.32 30.60 -17.18
C ALA A 246 16.17 30.06 -15.74
N ILE A 247 15.01 29.51 -15.39
CA ILE A 247 14.75 28.87 -14.09
C ILE A 247 15.65 27.65 -13.93
N GLY A 248 15.70 26.76 -14.93
CA GLY A 248 16.57 25.59 -14.89
C GLY A 248 18.05 25.95 -14.76
N ALA A 249 18.52 26.98 -15.49
CA ALA A 249 19.89 27.46 -15.38
C ALA A 249 20.19 28.08 -13.99
N ALA A 250 19.26 28.87 -13.45
CA ALA A 250 19.39 29.49 -12.13
C ALA A 250 19.39 28.43 -11.03
N GLU A 251 18.52 27.43 -11.10
CA GLU A 251 18.45 26.31 -10.15
C GLU A 251 19.74 25.48 -10.16
N ALA A 252 20.26 25.14 -11.34
CA ALA A 252 21.52 24.42 -11.47
C ALA A 252 22.70 25.21 -10.88
N MET A 253 22.73 26.54 -11.08
CA MET A 253 23.73 27.41 -10.44
C MET A 253 23.56 27.44 -8.91
N VAL A 254 22.33 27.53 -8.40
CA VAL A 254 22.03 27.53 -6.97
C VAL A 254 22.45 26.21 -6.33
N SER A 255 22.17 25.06 -6.98
CA SER A 255 22.62 23.74 -6.49
C SER A 255 24.14 23.68 -6.39
N ARG A 256 24.89 24.08 -7.43
CA ARG A 256 26.36 24.09 -7.40
C ARG A 256 26.92 24.94 -6.25
N LYS A 257 26.34 26.13 -6.03
CA LYS A 257 26.73 27.00 -4.90
C LYS A 257 26.45 26.34 -3.55
N ALA A 258 25.38 25.56 -3.43
CA ALA A 258 25.07 24.80 -2.23
C ALA A 258 26.03 23.62 -2.02
N ASP A 259 26.43 22.93 -3.09
CA ASP A 259 27.44 21.86 -3.05
C ASP A 259 28.83 22.40 -2.64
N ASP A 260 29.23 23.56 -3.17
CA ASP A 260 30.45 24.26 -2.78
C ASP A 260 30.41 24.68 -1.30
N TYR A 261 29.27 25.19 -0.84
CA TYR A 261 29.05 25.53 0.56
C TYR A 261 29.19 24.31 1.47
N ARG A 262 28.53 23.19 1.12
CA ARG A 262 28.65 21.92 1.85
C ARG A 262 30.11 21.46 1.95
N SER A 263 30.85 21.53 0.85
CA SER A 263 32.26 21.10 0.80
C SER A 263 33.16 21.93 1.71
N LYS A 264 32.94 23.26 1.75
CA LYS A 264 33.65 24.17 2.67
C LYS A 264 33.24 23.95 4.13
N LEU A 265 31.95 23.72 4.37
CA LEU A 265 31.42 23.46 5.71
C LEU A 265 31.95 22.14 6.26
N ALA A 266 32.08 21.09 5.43
CA ALA A 266 32.58 19.78 5.84
C ALA A 266 33.96 19.81 6.53
N GLN A 267 34.81 20.80 6.19
CA GLN A 267 36.13 20.99 6.80
C GLN A 267 36.07 21.67 8.18
N ASN A 268 35.01 22.44 8.44
CA ASN A 268 34.93 23.33 9.61
C ASN A 268 33.75 23.00 10.53
N LEU A 269 32.85 22.09 10.13
CA LEU A 269 31.75 21.64 10.96
C LEU A 269 32.29 20.82 12.12
N HIS A 270 31.95 21.20 13.34
CA HIS A 270 32.22 20.45 14.55
C HIS A 270 30.89 19.96 15.12
N VAL A 271 30.80 18.65 15.34
CA VAL A 271 29.68 18.03 16.05
C VAL A 271 30.17 17.78 17.46
N GLY A 272 29.59 18.49 18.42
CA GLY A 272 29.95 18.46 19.83
C GLY A 272 29.28 17.29 20.55
N THR A 273 28.66 17.57 21.70
CA THR A 273 27.91 16.57 22.46
C THR A 273 26.77 15.99 21.61
N THR A 274 26.63 14.67 21.62
CA THR A 274 25.52 13.97 20.99
C THR A 274 24.80 13.09 22.00
N LEU A 275 23.49 12.92 21.79
CA LEU A 275 22.65 12.00 22.55
C LEU A 275 21.79 11.20 21.57
N HIS A 276 21.97 9.88 21.56
CA HIS A 276 21.16 8.95 20.78
C HIS A 276 20.18 8.22 21.69
N PHE A 277 18.89 8.30 21.40
CA PHE A 277 17.85 7.72 22.26
C PHE A 277 16.59 7.41 21.46
N LEU A 278 15.67 6.70 22.10
CA LEU A 278 14.37 6.36 21.53
C LEU A 278 13.24 7.14 22.21
N THR A 279 12.20 7.46 21.46
CA THR A 279 10.94 7.97 21.99
C THR A 279 9.81 7.00 21.65
N PRO A 280 9.04 6.51 22.64
CA PRO A 280 7.90 5.66 22.38
C PRO A 280 6.69 6.46 21.89
N TYR A 281 5.98 5.91 20.92
CA TYR A 281 4.69 6.37 20.44
C TYR A 281 3.69 5.22 20.50
N ARG A 282 2.49 5.49 20.99
CA ARG A 282 1.38 4.55 20.86
C ARG A 282 0.72 4.75 19.51
N HIS A 283 0.39 3.65 18.86
CA HIS A 283 -0.21 3.63 17.55
C HIS A 283 -1.39 2.69 17.49
N GLY A 284 -2.44 3.11 16.80
CA GLY A 284 -3.60 2.28 16.55
C GLY A 284 -4.14 2.47 15.14
N MET A 285 -4.59 1.38 14.55
CA MET A 285 -5.27 1.37 13.25
C MET A 285 -6.49 0.45 13.33
N GLY A 286 -7.54 0.81 12.60
CA GLY A 286 -8.73 -0.03 12.51
C GLY A 286 -9.73 0.45 11.46
N THR A 287 -10.83 -0.26 11.39
CA THR A 287 -11.90 -0.01 10.43
C THR A 287 -13.09 0.66 11.11
N LEU A 288 -13.47 1.83 10.59
CA LEU A 288 -14.68 2.55 10.97
C LEU A 288 -15.80 2.20 9.99
N TYR A 289 -16.85 1.56 10.52
CA TYR A 289 -18.09 1.28 9.81
C TYR A 289 -19.11 2.34 10.18
N GLN A 290 -19.78 2.92 9.18
CA GLN A 290 -20.84 3.91 9.40
C GLN A 290 -22.08 3.58 8.60
N ALA A 291 -23.23 3.71 9.26
CA ALA A 291 -24.55 3.69 8.66
C ALA A 291 -25.19 5.07 8.84
N ALA A 292 -25.33 5.80 7.74
CA ALA A 292 -25.94 7.12 7.71
C ALA A 292 -27.36 7.03 7.14
N PHE A 293 -28.36 7.33 7.96
CA PHE A 293 -29.73 7.52 7.52
C PHE A 293 -30.02 9.02 7.42
N GLY A 294 -30.48 9.47 6.26
CA GLY A 294 -30.73 10.88 6.05
C GLY A 294 -31.38 11.18 4.72
N ARG A 295 -31.15 12.40 4.22
CA ARG A 295 -31.60 12.83 2.91
C ARG A 295 -30.42 13.10 1.98
N SER A 296 -30.50 12.68 0.73
CA SER A 296 -29.53 13.10 -0.28
C SER A 296 -29.54 14.62 -0.42
N GLN A 297 -28.37 15.24 -0.51
CA GLN A 297 -28.29 16.69 -0.67
C GLN A 297 -28.85 17.17 -2.01
N ARG A 298 -28.85 16.31 -3.04
CA ARG A 298 -29.21 16.68 -4.41
C ARG A 298 -30.73 16.72 -4.65
N ASP A 299 -31.44 15.70 -4.20
CA ASP A 299 -32.85 15.45 -4.50
C ASP A 299 -33.73 15.34 -3.23
N GLN A 300 -33.13 15.41 -2.04
CA GLN A 300 -33.80 15.30 -0.75
C GLN A 300 -34.49 13.95 -0.49
N GLU A 301 -34.19 12.92 -1.29
CA GLU A 301 -34.71 11.57 -1.08
C GLU A 301 -34.14 10.94 0.20
N LYS A 302 -34.96 10.16 0.90
CA LYS A 302 -34.54 9.44 2.09
C LYS A 302 -33.67 8.26 1.67
N LEU A 303 -32.47 8.17 2.24
CA LEU A 303 -31.50 7.13 1.90
C LEU A 303 -30.85 6.60 3.18
N LEU A 304 -30.55 5.31 3.18
CA LEU A 304 -29.64 4.67 4.12
C LEU A 304 -28.35 4.34 3.37
N ARG A 305 -27.23 4.83 3.86
CA ARG A 305 -25.91 4.59 3.25
C ARG A 305 -24.97 3.96 4.23
N PHE A 306 -24.24 2.96 3.73
CA PHE A 306 -23.15 2.33 4.44
C PHE A 306 -21.82 2.79 3.85
N ASP A 307 -20.95 3.33 4.70
CA ASP A 307 -19.60 3.71 4.33
C ASP A 307 -18.60 3.07 5.31
N ILE A 308 -17.43 2.74 4.80
CA ILE A 308 -16.36 2.06 5.54
C ILE A 308 -15.07 2.82 5.27
N GLY A 309 -14.28 3.08 6.32
CA GLY A 309 -13.02 3.78 6.19
C GLY A 309 -12.00 3.33 7.23
N THR A 310 -10.74 3.27 6.81
CA THR A 310 -9.62 3.01 7.71
C THR A 310 -9.27 4.26 8.50
N ILE A 311 -9.16 4.13 9.81
CA ILE A 311 -8.76 5.20 10.72
C ILE A 311 -7.47 4.80 11.42
N GLU A 312 -6.57 5.77 11.51
CA GLU A 312 -5.25 5.62 12.10
C GLU A 312 -4.98 6.78 13.06
N ALA A 313 -4.36 6.48 14.20
CA ALA A 313 -3.95 7.47 15.18
C ALA A 313 -2.59 7.11 15.79
N ALA A 314 -1.81 8.14 16.09
CA ALA A 314 -0.53 8.02 16.78
C ALA A 314 -0.42 9.12 17.83
N VAL A 315 0.05 8.75 19.03
CA VAL A 315 0.30 9.70 20.13
C VAL A 315 1.67 9.47 20.73
N SER A 316 2.31 10.56 21.15
CA SER A 316 3.51 10.48 21.99
C SER A 316 3.15 9.76 23.28
N ALA A 317 3.95 8.77 23.66
CA ALA A 317 3.81 8.07 24.94
C ALA A 317 4.80 8.64 25.97
N VAL A 318 5.05 9.96 25.88
CA VAL A 318 5.92 10.74 26.75
C VAL A 318 5.24 12.09 26.98
N ALA A 319 4.97 12.44 28.23
CA ALA A 319 4.36 13.71 28.61
C ALA A 319 5.39 14.77 29.03
N SER A 320 6.58 14.34 29.48
CA SER A 320 7.59 15.24 30.04
C SER A 320 8.29 16.14 29.00
N VAL A 321 8.27 15.75 27.73
CA VAL A 321 8.95 16.44 26.63
C VAL A 321 8.04 16.44 25.40
N ASP A 322 7.89 17.60 24.78
CA ASP A 322 7.13 17.75 23.54
C ASP A 322 7.98 17.33 22.33
N PHE A 323 7.81 16.08 21.91
CA PHE A 323 8.47 15.55 20.71
C PHE A 323 7.59 15.72 19.47
N PRO A 324 8.20 15.84 18.27
CA PRO A 324 7.43 15.90 17.02
C PRO A 324 6.46 14.72 16.89
N PRO A 325 5.25 14.94 16.33
CA PRO A 325 4.30 13.85 16.14
C PRO A 325 4.86 12.79 15.19
N MET A 326 4.45 11.53 15.39
CA MET A 326 4.91 10.42 14.54
C MET A 326 4.42 10.54 13.09
N GLY A 327 3.27 11.17 12.87
CA GLY A 327 2.58 11.11 11.58
C GLY A 327 1.89 9.77 11.37
N LYS A 328 1.57 9.44 10.12
CA LYS A 328 0.94 8.16 9.74
C LYS A 328 2.00 7.11 9.42
N LEU A 329 1.91 5.94 10.06
CA LEU A 329 2.66 4.73 9.78
C LEU A 329 2.33 4.12 8.43
N SER A 330 1.19 4.45 7.81
CA SER A 330 0.86 4.01 6.44
C SER A 330 1.93 4.40 5.39
N TYR A 331 2.84 5.32 5.73
CA TYR A 331 3.97 5.71 4.87
C TYR A 331 5.30 5.02 5.21
N LEU A 332 5.37 4.23 6.29
CA LEU A 332 6.61 3.66 6.82
C LEU A 332 6.73 2.18 6.39
N ARG A 333 7.62 1.92 5.42
CA ARG A 333 7.62 0.67 4.63
C ARG A 333 8.27 -0.58 5.26
N ALA A 334 8.75 -0.54 6.50
CA ALA A 334 9.17 -1.75 7.23
C ALA A 334 9.53 -1.38 8.66
N LEU A 335 8.71 -1.76 9.63
CA LEU A 335 9.10 -1.73 11.02
C LEU A 335 9.88 -2.98 11.41
N GLN A 336 10.75 -2.83 12.38
CA GLN A 336 11.52 -3.95 12.94
C GLN A 336 11.01 -4.26 14.34
N PRO A 337 11.06 -5.51 14.81
CA PRO A 337 10.81 -5.83 16.21
C PRO A 337 11.73 -5.01 17.12
N ALA A 338 11.19 -4.40 18.17
CA ALA A 338 11.98 -3.63 19.15
C ALA A 338 13.02 -4.51 19.85
N ALA A 339 12.77 -5.82 19.95
CA ALA A 339 13.71 -6.80 20.47
C ALA A 339 15.06 -6.84 19.71
N ASN A 340 15.11 -6.37 18.46
CA ASN A 340 16.33 -6.31 17.66
C ASN A 340 17.22 -5.08 17.98
N LEU A 341 16.72 -4.12 18.77
CA LEU A 341 17.50 -2.93 19.15
C LEU A 341 18.64 -3.29 20.10
N SER A 342 19.73 -2.51 20.06
CA SER A 342 20.86 -2.67 20.99
C SER A 342 20.39 -2.60 22.45
N THR A 343 21.02 -3.39 23.33
CA THR A 343 20.80 -3.32 24.78
C THR A 343 21.29 -2.01 25.38
N GLU A 344 22.24 -1.35 24.73
CA GLU A 344 22.82 -0.07 25.18
C GLU A 344 21.93 1.13 24.83
N MET A 345 20.95 0.95 23.94
CA MET A 345 20.07 2.02 23.50
C MET A 345 19.01 2.32 24.57
N LEU A 346 19.02 3.56 25.05
CA LEU A 346 18.07 4.04 26.04
C LEU A 346 16.86 4.71 25.37
N SER A 347 15.75 4.70 26.09
CA SER A 347 14.46 5.23 25.65
C SER A 347 13.96 6.26 26.67
N MET A 348 13.18 7.22 26.22
CA MET A 348 12.25 7.92 27.10
C MET A 348 11.29 6.90 27.73
N PRO A 349 10.84 7.08 28.99
CA PRO A 349 9.93 6.15 29.65
C PRO A 349 8.62 6.04 28.85
N LEU A 350 8.09 4.82 28.75
CA LEU A 350 6.77 4.58 28.17
C LEU A 350 5.71 5.00 29.20
N GLU A 351 5.06 6.13 28.94
CA GLU A 351 3.99 6.69 29.76
C GLU A 351 2.63 6.46 29.09
N GLY A 352 1.56 6.63 29.88
CA GLY A 352 0.19 6.52 29.40
C GLY A 352 -0.25 5.09 29.08
N ASP A 353 -1.47 4.96 28.57
CA ASP A 353 -2.12 3.68 28.27
C ASP A 353 -2.91 3.71 26.95
N ASP A 354 -3.65 2.65 26.68
CA ASP A 354 -4.49 2.53 25.48
C ASP A 354 -5.65 3.55 25.44
N GLY A 355 -6.00 4.15 26.58
CA GLY A 355 -6.98 5.22 26.68
C GLY A 355 -6.53 6.48 25.93
N ASP A 356 -5.23 6.78 25.90
CA ASP A 356 -4.68 7.92 25.15
C ASP A 356 -4.91 7.76 23.64
N LEU A 357 -4.81 6.53 23.13
CA LEU A 357 -5.16 6.21 21.74
C LEU A 357 -6.65 6.37 21.48
N ALA A 358 -7.51 5.92 22.40
CA ALA A 358 -8.95 6.09 22.28
C ALA A 358 -9.34 7.58 22.19
N LEU A 359 -8.70 8.44 22.99
CA LEU A 359 -8.86 9.89 22.92
C LEU A 359 -8.34 10.47 21.60
N ALA A 360 -7.22 9.96 21.08
CA ALA A 360 -6.62 10.40 19.83
C ALA A 360 -7.45 10.06 18.58
N PHE A 361 -8.16 8.92 18.61
CA PHE A 361 -9.16 8.62 17.60
C PHE A 361 -10.28 9.67 17.60
N GLY A 362 -10.53 10.30 18.75
CA GLY A 362 -11.51 11.37 18.93
C GLY A 362 -12.95 10.87 18.86
N ASP A 363 -13.87 11.80 18.68
CA ASP A 363 -15.29 11.48 18.52
C ASP A 363 -15.55 10.91 17.11
N LEU A 364 -15.45 9.58 17.00
CA LEU A 364 -15.67 8.85 15.75
C LEU A 364 -17.10 8.99 15.23
N ASP A 365 -18.07 9.24 16.12
CA ASP A 365 -19.46 9.50 15.73
C ASP A 365 -19.65 10.87 15.09
N ARG A 366 -18.69 11.79 15.25
CA ARG A 366 -18.69 13.07 14.51
C ARG A 366 -17.99 12.99 13.17
N LYS A 367 -17.13 11.99 12.94
CA LYS A 367 -16.44 11.83 11.66
C LYS A 367 -17.44 11.34 10.63
N ARG A 368 -17.82 12.17 9.65
CA ARG A 368 -18.72 11.75 8.56
C ARG A 368 -17.95 11.20 7.37
N LEU A 369 -18.06 9.89 7.14
CA LEU A 369 -17.61 9.25 5.90
C LEU A 369 -18.57 9.59 4.74
N ALA A 370 -19.88 9.49 4.97
CA ALA A 370 -20.93 9.91 4.03
C ALA A 370 -21.04 11.44 3.98
N ARG A 371 -20.48 12.09 2.94
CA ARG A 371 -20.55 13.56 2.79
C ARG A 371 -21.72 14.04 1.93
N ASP A 372 -22.31 13.15 1.14
CA ASP A 372 -23.38 13.42 0.18
C ASP A 372 -24.80 13.32 0.80
N ILE A 373 -24.90 12.84 2.04
CA ILE A 373 -26.15 12.73 2.78
C ILE A 373 -26.18 13.74 3.93
N GLN A 374 -27.27 14.48 4.03
CA GLN A 374 -27.63 15.20 5.24
C GLN A 374 -28.16 14.20 6.28
N ALA A 375 -27.24 13.66 7.08
CA ALA A 375 -27.56 12.63 8.07
C ALA A 375 -28.56 13.15 9.12
N ILE A 376 -29.66 12.43 9.28
CA ILE A 376 -30.64 12.58 10.37
C ILE A 376 -30.19 11.72 11.56
N LYS A 377 -29.76 10.49 11.27
CA LYS A 377 -29.20 9.56 12.25
C LYS A 377 -27.94 8.94 11.68
N LEU A 378 -26.90 8.85 12.51
CA LEU A 378 -25.64 8.22 12.17
C LEU A 378 -25.37 7.16 13.24
N GLY A 379 -25.10 5.94 12.80
CA GLY A 379 -24.54 4.90 13.66
C GLY A 379 -23.12 4.61 13.22
N SER A 380 -22.17 4.63 14.14
CA SER A 380 -20.79 4.25 13.85
C SER A 380 -20.35 3.09 14.72
N ARG A 381 -19.50 2.23 14.17
CA ARG A 381 -18.78 1.20 14.91
C ARG A 381 -17.34 1.20 14.46
N PHE A 382 -16.41 1.35 15.40
CA PHE A 382 -14.99 1.22 15.14
C PHE A 382 -14.50 -0.13 15.65
N THR A 383 -13.80 -0.85 14.80
CA THR A 383 -13.10 -2.08 15.15
C THR A 383 -11.61 -1.80 15.02
N ARG A 384 -10.92 -1.73 16.17
CA ARG A 384 -9.47 -1.60 16.20
C ARG A 384 -8.85 -2.94 15.81
N GLU A 385 -8.03 -2.95 14.77
CA GLU A 385 -7.41 -4.14 14.21
C GLU A 385 -5.95 -4.27 14.64
N VAL A 386 -5.28 -3.13 14.86
CA VAL A 386 -3.85 -3.09 15.20
C VAL A 386 -3.64 -2.14 16.37
N THR A 387 -2.82 -2.58 17.31
CA THR A 387 -2.25 -1.74 18.38
C THR A 387 -0.74 -1.96 18.42
N ALA A 388 0.03 -0.88 18.46
CA ALA A 388 1.48 -0.96 18.50
C ALA A 388 2.09 0.13 19.39
N VAL A 389 3.24 -0.18 20.00
CA VAL A 389 4.17 0.79 20.54
C VAL A 389 5.36 0.86 19.59
N VAL A 390 5.56 2.05 19.01
CA VAL A 390 6.62 2.32 18.05
C VAL A 390 7.70 3.17 18.71
N TRP A 391 8.90 2.63 18.83
CA TRP A 391 10.07 3.42 19.22
C TRP A 391 10.65 4.13 18.01
N ARG A 392 10.67 5.46 18.07
CA ARG A 392 11.30 6.29 17.06
C ARG A 392 12.70 6.70 17.53
N PRO A 393 13.75 6.41 16.74
CA PRO A 393 15.11 6.79 17.09
C PRO A 393 15.40 8.27 16.78
N TRP A 394 16.10 8.93 17.70
CA TRP A 394 16.41 10.36 17.66
C TRP A 394 17.85 10.65 18.05
N TRP A 395 18.45 11.62 17.36
CA TRP A 395 19.70 12.25 17.77
C TRP A 395 19.46 13.68 18.23
N ILE A 396 20.07 14.06 19.36
CA ILE A 396 20.37 15.46 19.68
C ILE A 396 21.85 15.68 19.39
N ALA A 397 22.18 16.77 18.70
CA ALA A 397 23.56 17.12 18.38
C ALA A 397 23.81 18.62 18.58
N GLU A 398 24.86 18.96 19.32
CA GLU A 398 25.45 20.29 19.30
C GLU A 398 26.26 20.47 18.01
N VAL A 399 25.98 21.52 17.26
CA VAL A 399 26.64 21.78 15.98
C VAL A 399 27.25 23.17 15.97
N ARG A 400 28.55 23.23 15.69
CA ARG A 400 29.33 24.47 15.56
C ARG A 400 29.99 24.55 14.19
N GLY A 401 30.01 25.73 13.60
CA GLY A 401 30.64 26.01 12.31
C GLY A 401 30.58 27.49 11.97
N PRO A 402 31.06 27.89 10.78
CA PRO A 402 30.92 29.27 10.30
C PRO A 402 29.43 29.65 10.26
N ASP A 403 29.04 30.66 11.06
CA ASP A 403 27.66 31.12 11.23
C ASP A 403 26.67 30.05 11.75
N ILE A 404 27.16 28.99 12.39
CA ILE A 404 26.35 27.91 12.96
C ILE A 404 26.78 27.70 14.42
N ASP A 405 25.86 27.90 15.35
CA ASP A 405 25.99 27.52 16.75
C ASP A 405 24.57 27.19 17.27
N GLU A 406 24.17 25.93 17.11
CA GLU A 406 22.82 25.48 17.46
C GLU A 406 22.83 24.03 17.97
N THR A 407 21.79 23.66 18.72
CA THR A 407 21.53 22.27 19.11
C THR A 407 20.28 21.80 18.38
N VAL A 408 20.40 20.71 17.63
CA VAL A 408 19.35 20.25 16.72
C VAL A 408 18.84 18.86 17.07
N LEU A 409 17.56 18.62 16.83
CA LEU A 409 16.93 17.31 16.86
C LEU A 409 16.92 16.72 15.45
N LEU A 410 17.49 15.54 15.30
CA LEU A 410 17.51 14.77 14.07
C LEU A 410 16.71 13.48 14.23
N ASP A 411 15.83 13.22 13.29
CA ASP A 411 15.10 11.97 13.18
C ASP A 411 15.99 10.92 12.50
N SER A 412 16.43 9.91 13.26
CA SER A 412 17.33 8.88 12.74
C SER A 412 16.65 8.04 11.65
N ALA A 413 15.32 7.89 11.70
CA ALA A 413 14.56 7.09 10.74
C ALA A 413 14.37 7.84 9.41
N ALA A 414 14.07 9.14 9.45
CA ALA A 414 13.98 9.96 8.23
C ALA A 414 15.37 10.32 7.67
N GLY A 415 16.38 10.42 8.54
CA GLY A 415 17.73 10.89 8.22
C GLY A 415 17.79 12.40 8.01
N SER A 416 16.95 13.15 8.71
CA SER A 416 16.82 14.60 8.55
C SER A 416 16.65 15.32 9.89
N VAL A 417 17.18 16.55 9.93
CA VAL A 417 16.95 17.46 11.07
C VAL A 417 15.51 17.96 11.03
N VAL A 418 14.80 17.80 12.15
CA VAL A 418 13.41 18.22 12.30
C VAL A 418 13.32 19.66 12.80
N GLY A 419 14.25 20.08 13.65
CA GLY A 419 14.28 21.42 14.20
C GLY A 419 15.23 21.56 15.39
N PRO A 420 15.06 22.61 16.21
CA PRO A 420 15.79 22.78 17.46
C PRO A 420 15.56 21.59 18.41
N ALA A 421 16.61 21.21 19.15
CA ALA A 421 16.50 20.15 20.14
C ALA A 421 15.63 20.57 21.33
N PRO A 422 14.66 19.73 21.77
CA PRO A 422 14.02 19.93 23.06
C PRO A 422 15.01 19.67 24.19
N ALA A 423 14.74 20.24 25.38
CA ALA A 423 15.53 19.96 26.56
C ALA A 423 15.23 18.54 27.07
N VAL A 424 16.15 17.61 26.82
CA VAL A 424 16.08 16.23 27.31
C VAL A 424 17.11 16.06 28.42
N ASN A 425 16.66 15.59 29.59
CA ASN A 425 17.57 15.20 30.67
C ASN A 425 18.00 13.74 30.47
N PRO A 426 19.28 13.44 30.16
CA PRO A 426 19.74 12.08 29.92
C PRO A 426 19.53 11.15 31.12
N THR A 427 19.43 11.66 32.34
CA THR A 427 19.19 10.84 33.54
C THR A 427 17.77 10.29 33.64
N LEU A 428 16.83 10.77 32.80
CA LEU A 428 15.47 10.25 32.72
C LEU A 428 15.33 9.13 31.68
N LEU A 429 16.38 8.87 30.89
CA LEU A 429 16.36 7.78 29.93
C LEU A 429 16.46 6.45 30.67
N VAL A 430 15.66 5.49 30.21
CA VAL A 430 15.52 4.15 30.79
C VAL A 430 15.82 3.09 29.75
N GLU A 431 16.09 1.87 30.20
CA GLU A 431 16.13 0.73 29.30
C GLU A 431 14.73 0.43 28.73
N LEU A 432 14.69 -0.19 27.56
CA LEU A 432 13.45 -0.68 26.97
C LEU A 432 12.74 -1.65 27.93
N PRO A 433 11.40 -1.58 28.06
CA PRO A 433 10.67 -2.47 28.94
C PRO A 433 10.83 -3.94 28.51
N GLN A 434 10.80 -4.85 29.47
CA GLN A 434 11.00 -6.29 29.21
C GLN A 434 10.04 -6.83 28.13
N ALA A 435 8.77 -6.41 28.15
CA ALA A 435 7.78 -6.81 27.15
C ALA A 435 8.19 -6.46 25.70
N ALA A 436 8.99 -5.40 25.49
CA ALA A 436 9.51 -5.04 24.17
C ALA A 436 10.78 -5.82 23.78
N ARG A 437 11.47 -6.42 24.76
CA ARG A 437 12.67 -7.25 24.58
C ARG A 437 12.35 -8.72 24.34
N GLU A 438 11.20 -9.18 24.83
CA GLU A 438 10.77 -10.57 24.68
C GLU A 438 10.50 -10.90 23.20
N SER A 439 11.38 -11.73 22.63
CA SER A 439 11.22 -12.28 21.28
C SER A 439 10.03 -13.23 21.27
N GLY A 440 8.88 -12.76 20.79
CA GLY A 440 7.64 -13.55 20.70
C GLY A 440 6.36 -12.77 20.94
N ALA A 441 6.45 -11.57 21.52
CA ALA A 441 5.32 -10.64 21.60
C ALA A 441 5.04 -10.03 20.22
N GLY A 442 3.80 -10.15 19.75
CA GLY A 442 3.36 -9.69 18.43
C GLY A 442 3.45 -10.73 17.32
N LEU A 443 3.68 -10.26 16.07
CA LEU A 443 3.60 -11.11 14.89
C LEU A 443 4.64 -12.22 14.87
N ARG A 444 4.18 -13.47 14.70
CA ARG A 444 5.03 -14.66 14.61
C ARG A 444 4.48 -15.66 13.62
N PHE A 445 5.36 -16.53 13.12
CA PHE A 445 4.97 -17.60 12.22
C PHE A 445 4.57 -18.86 12.98
N VAL A 446 3.47 -19.48 12.53
CA VAL A 446 3.13 -20.86 12.88
C VAL A 446 3.11 -21.71 11.60
N PRO A 447 3.33 -23.03 11.70
CA PRO A 447 3.38 -23.90 10.53
C PRO A 447 2.11 -23.82 9.69
N MET A 448 2.16 -24.22 8.42
CA MET A 448 1.02 -24.20 7.50
C MET A 448 0.17 -25.47 7.53
N GLU A 449 0.56 -26.51 8.27
CA GLU A 449 -0.15 -27.79 8.18
C GLU A 449 -1.44 -27.86 9.00
N CYS A 450 -2.45 -28.55 8.47
CA CYS A 450 -3.65 -28.89 9.21
C CYS A 450 -3.30 -29.72 10.45
N PRO A 451 -3.75 -29.34 11.66
CA PRO A 451 -3.41 -30.05 12.90
C PRO A 451 -4.01 -31.46 12.96
N THR A 452 -5.01 -31.76 12.13
CA THR A 452 -5.68 -33.07 12.10
C THR A 452 -5.01 -34.05 11.13
N CYS A 453 -4.62 -33.61 9.94
CA CYS A 453 -4.16 -34.53 8.87
C CYS A 453 -2.79 -34.19 8.27
N GLY A 454 -2.15 -33.11 8.69
CA GLY A 454 -0.82 -32.71 8.20
C GLY A 454 -0.80 -32.10 6.79
N HIS A 455 -1.94 -31.98 6.11
CA HIS A 455 -2.01 -31.34 4.78
C HIS A 455 -1.81 -29.82 4.90
N GLU A 456 -1.02 -29.25 4.01
CA GLU A 456 -0.73 -27.81 3.98
C GLU A 456 -1.98 -27.00 3.59
N PHE A 457 -2.22 -25.87 4.26
CA PHE A 457 -3.32 -24.99 3.91
C PHE A 457 -3.03 -24.23 2.60
N PRO A 458 -4.05 -23.93 1.78
CA PRO A 458 -3.89 -23.04 0.63
C PRO A 458 -3.42 -21.66 1.08
N PHE A 459 -2.51 -21.06 0.32
CA PHE A 459 -2.04 -19.70 0.57
C PHE A 459 -3.12 -18.67 0.24
N ASP A 460 -3.64 -18.00 1.27
CA ASP A 460 -4.57 -16.88 1.18
C ASP A 460 -4.26 -15.86 2.30
N PRO A 461 -3.57 -14.75 1.99
CA PRO A 461 -3.09 -13.80 3.01
C PRO A 461 -4.20 -13.14 3.82
N ASP A 462 -5.45 -13.17 3.36
CA ASP A 462 -6.60 -12.58 4.05
C ASP A 462 -7.45 -13.61 4.81
N ALA A 463 -7.11 -14.90 4.71
CA ALA A 463 -7.86 -15.96 5.37
C ALA A 463 -7.64 -15.93 6.89
N VAL A 464 -8.71 -15.59 7.62
CA VAL A 464 -8.78 -15.70 9.09
C VAL A 464 -9.06 -17.15 9.53
N LEU A 465 -9.72 -17.92 8.65
CA LEU A 465 -10.01 -19.34 8.83
C LEU A 465 -9.47 -20.13 7.64
N HIS A 466 -8.93 -21.31 7.93
CA HIS A 466 -8.26 -22.14 6.94
C HIS A 466 -9.03 -23.43 6.70
N PHE A 467 -9.48 -23.63 5.46
CA PHE A 467 -10.17 -24.85 5.05
C PHE A 467 -9.15 -25.90 4.57
N CYS A 468 -9.14 -27.07 5.20
CA CYS A 468 -8.31 -28.18 4.77
C CYS A 468 -9.01 -28.99 3.67
N HIS A 469 -8.49 -28.95 2.45
CA HIS A 469 -9.03 -29.71 1.32
C HIS A 469 -8.94 -31.24 1.47
N ASN A 470 -8.10 -31.74 2.37
CA ASN A 470 -7.91 -33.17 2.56
C ASN A 470 -8.91 -33.77 3.57
N CYS A 471 -9.00 -33.19 4.77
CA CYS A 471 -9.90 -33.70 5.82
C CYS A 471 -11.20 -32.91 5.97
N HIS A 472 -11.39 -31.86 5.16
CA HIS A 472 -12.58 -31.02 5.13
C HIS A 472 -12.90 -30.41 6.50
N ARG A 473 -11.86 -30.07 7.28
CA ARG A 473 -12.00 -29.32 8.53
C ARG A 473 -11.67 -27.86 8.31
N VAL A 474 -12.36 -26.99 9.03
CA VAL A 474 -12.04 -25.57 9.13
C VAL A 474 -11.25 -25.39 10.41
N CYS A 475 -10.09 -24.73 10.31
CA CYS A 475 -9.27 -24.41 11.46
C CYS A 475 -9.14 -22.89 11.57
N GLY A 476 -9.33 -22.36 12.79
CA GLY A 476 -8.94 -21.00 13.15
C GLY A 476 -7.63 -21.02 13.92
N VAL A 477 -7.00 -19.86 14.03
CA VAL A 477 -5.83 -19.69 14.90
C VAL A 477 -6.17 -18.71 16.02
N THR A 478 -6.03 -19.17 17.27
CA THR A 478 -6.35 -18.38 18.46
C THR A 478 -5.20 -18.53 19.44
N GLU A 479 -4.63 -17.41 19.90
CA GLU A 479 -3.45 -17.40 20.80
C GLU A 479 -2.27 -18.22 20.24
N GLY A 480 -2.09 -18.20 18.92
CA GLY A 480 -1.08 -18.99 18.21
C GLY A 480 -1.33 -20.50 18.16
N ARG A 481 -2.49 -20.99 18.61
CA ARG A 481 -2.89 -22.40 18.51
C ARG A 481 -3.95 -22.60 17.46
N LYS A 482 -3.79 -23.63 16.64
CA LYS A 482 -4.80 -24.04 15.67
C LYS A 482 -5.91 -24.79 16.40
N ALA A 483 -7.14 -24.33 16.23
CA ALA A 483 -8.33 -24.95 16.79
C ALA A 483 -9.34 -25.24 15.68
N ASP A 484 -10.02 -26.37 15.79
CA ASP A 484 -11.10 -26.70 14.86
C ASP A 484 -12.28 -25.77 15.09
N VAL A 485 -12.87 -25.30 13.98
CA VAL A 485 -14.07 -24.47 13.97
C VAL A 485 -15.20 -25.28 13.37
N GLU A 486 -16.30 -25.40 14.11
CA GLU A 486 -17.49 -26.08 13.63
C GLU A 486 -18.10 -25.30 12.46
N TYR A 487 -18.40 -26.00 11.37
CA TYR A 487 -19.07 -25.42 10.21
C TYR A 487 -20.08 -26.41 9.61
N GLY A 488 -21.10 -25.86 8.96
CA GLY A 488 -22.06 -26.63 8.16
C GLY A 488 -21.85 -26.35 6.67
N HIS A 489 -22.34 -27.25 5.83
CA HIS A 489 -22.41 -27.04 4.38
C HIS A 489 -23.80 -27.42 3.88
N ILE A 490 -24.21 -26.76 2.80
CA ILE A 490 -25.41 -27.13 2.06
C ILE A 490 -24.96 -28.06 0.93
N PRO A 491 -25.69 -29.15 0.62
CA PRO A 491 -25.39 -29.96 -0.55
C PRO A 491 -25.39 -29.11 -1.83
N TRP A 492 -24.55 -29.49 -2.79
CA TRP A 492 -24.51 -28.82 -4.07
C TRP A 492 -25.88 -28.91 -4.76
N PRO A 493 -26.46 -27.79 -5.22
CA PRO A 493 -27.66 -27.84 -6.03
C PRO A 493 -27.36 -28.61 -7.33
N GLU A 494 -28.29 -29.47 -7.74
CA GLU A 494 -28.14 -30.29 -8.96
C GLU A 494 -28.19 -29.45 -10.25
N GLU A 495 -28.82 -28.28 -10.18
CA GLU A 495 -28.90 -27.35 -11.30
C GLU A 495 -27.57 -26.59 -11.51
N PRO A 496 -27.09 -26.43 -12.75
CA PRO A 496 -25.91 -25.62 -13.02
C PRO A 496 -26.20 -24.13 -12.87
N GLY A 497 -25.17 -23.34 -12.55
CA GLY A 497 -25.25 -21.87 -12.48
C GLY A 497 -25.41 -21.30 -11.07
N TRP A 498 -25.24 -22.12 -10.04
CA TRP A 498 -25.23 -21.67 -8.64
C TRP A 498 -23.80 -21.56 -8.12
N ASP A 499 -23.49 -20.43 -7.49
CA ASP A 499 -22.26 -20.22 -6.72
C ASP A 499 -22.54 -20.41 -5.22
N LEU A 500 -21.76 -21.25 -4.55
CA LEU A 500 -21.81 -21.40 -3.10
C LEU A 500 -20.85 -20.40 -2.45
N VAL A 501 -21.37 -19.57 -1.55
CA VAL A 501 -20.60 -18.54 -0.83
C VAL A 501 -20.67 -18.83 0.67
N PRO A 502 -19.53 -18.77 1.40
CA PRO A 502 -19.54 -19.00 2.84
C PRO A 502 -20.22 -17.84 3.58
N PHE A 503 -20.93 -18.16 4.66
CA PHE A 503 -21.62 -17.19 5.50
C PHE A 503 -21.49 -17.52 6.99
N TRP A 504 -21.43 -16.47 7.79
CA TRP A 504 -21.65 -16.52 9.23
C TRP A 504 -23.14 -16.52 9.52
N ARG A 505 -23.58 -17.39 10.42
CA ARG A 505 -24.97 -17.51 10.86
C ARG A 505 -25.12 -17.00 12.29
N PHE A 506 -25.82 -15.88 12.47
CA PHE A 506 -26.03 -15.27 13.78
C PHE A 506 -27.51 -15.31 14.19
N PRO A 507 -27.84 -15.60 15.46
CA PRO A 507 -29.19 -15.38 15.96
C PRO A 507 -29.48 -13.88 16.10
N LEU A 508 -30.60 -13.42 15.57
CA LEU A 508 -31.04 -12.04 15.74
C LEU A 508 -31.33 -11.69 17.20
N ARG A 509 -30.80 -10.56 17.65
CA ARG A 509 -31.09 -9.94 18.94
C ARG A 509 -31.09 -8.42 18.81
N LEU A 510 -32.26 -7.80 18.66
CA LEU A 510 -32.42 -6.34 18.63
C LEU A 510 -32.97 -5.85 19.96
N ARG A 511 -32.34 -4.83 20.55
CA ARG A 511 -32.86 -4.17 21.74
C ARG A 511 -33.55 -2.86 21.33
N THR A 512 -34.81 -2.69 21.70
CA THR A 512 -35.57 -1.46 21.48
C THR A 512 -35.17 -0.36 22.47
N GLY A 513 -35.64 0.88 22.26
CA GLY A 513 -35.30 2.01 23.13
C GLY A 513 -35.83 1.89 24.56
N ASP A 514 -36.91 1.14 24.75
CA ASP A 514 -37.51 0.75 26.02
C ASP A 514 -36.94 -0.55 26.60
N GLY A 515 -35.97 -1.17 25.92
CA GLY A 515 -35.20 -2.30 26.43
C GLY A 515 -35.75 -3.68 26.10
N GLU A 516 -36.87 -3.78 25.36
CA GLU A 516 -37.41 -5.03 24.86
C GLU A 516 -36.43 -5.70 23.89
N LEU A 517 -36.31 -7.03 23.96
CA LEU A 517 -35.47 -7.82 23.06
C LEU A 517 -36.33 -8.45 21.96
N LEU A 518 -36.17 -7.97 20.74
CA LEU A 518 -36.80 -8.53 19.56
C LEU A 518 -35.86 -9.55 18.90
N THR A 519 -36.33 -10.78 18.80
CA THR A 519 -35.66 -11.90 18.12
C THR A 519 -36.34 -12.29 16.80
N ASP A 520 -37.49 -11.66 16.52
CA ASP A 520 -38.37 -11.98 15.40
C ASP A 520 -38.72 -10.71 14.60
N LEU A 521 -38.13 -10.55 13.42
CA LEU A 521 -38.37 -9.37 12.57
C LEU A 521 -39.79 -9.32 12.01
N VAL A 522 -40.51 -10.44 11.97
CA VAL A 522 -41.87 -10.45 11.42
C VAL A 522 -42.74 -9.51 12.24
N ARG A 523 -42.54 -9.44 13.56
CA ARG A 523 -43.23 -8.50 14.47
C ARG A 523 -42.83 -7.03 14.30
N LEU A 524 -41.75 -6.72 13.56
CA LEU A 524 -41.34 -5.35 13.23
C LEU A 524 -41.94 -4.84 11.92
N LYS A 525 -42.54 -5.70 11.09
CA LYS A 525 -43.21 -5.28 9.84
C LYS A 525 -44.49 -4.50 10.12
N ASP A 526 -45.01 -4.61 11.33
CA ASP A 526 -46.16 -3.88 11.84
C ASP A 526 -45.83 -2.37 11.90
N GLY A 527 -46.28 -1.59 10.91
CA GLY A 527 -46.18 -0.12 10.90
C GLY A 527 -45.14 0.54 9.99
N ILE A 528 -44.36 -0.19 9.17
CA ILE A 528 -43.42 0.47 8.23
C ILE A 528 -44.16 1.11 7.03
N ASP A 529 -45.32 0.59 6.64
CA ASP A 529 -46.20 1.15 5.59
C ASP A 529 -47.29 2.08 6.15
N GLY A 530 -47.32 2.30 7.48
CA GLY A 530 -48.34 3.11 8.16
C GLY A 530 -49.62 2.36 8.52
N THR A 531 -49.71 1.07 8.21
CA THR A 531 -50.80 0.17 8.62
C THR A 531 -50.29 -0.77 9.70
N PHE A 532 -50.89 -0.69 10.89
CA PHE A 532 -50.58 -1.63 11.97
C PHE A 532 -51.31 -2.95 11.70
N ASP A 533 -50.74 -3.82 10.87
CA ASP A 533 -51.15 -5.22 10.77
C ASP A 533 -50.69 -5.98 12.01
N GLN A 534 -51.51 -5.92 13.07
CA GLN A 534 -51.28 -6.63 14.32
C GLN A 534 -50.98 -8.11 14.08
N ILE A 535 -49.71 -8.49 14.21
CA ILE A 535 -49.33 -9.89 14.29
C ILE A 535 -49.81 -10.37 15.66
N GLY A 536 -50.95 -11.07 15.67
CA GLY A 536 -51.59 -11.52 16.90
C GLY A 536 -50.61 -12.21 17.86
N ASP A 537 -50.79 -11.96 19.16
CA ASP A 537 -49.95 -12.49 20.24
C ASP A 537 -49.79 -14.03 20.22
N ASP A 538 -50.71 -14.72 19.53
CA ASP A 538 -50.76 -16.17 19.37
C ASP A 538 -49.76 -16.75 18.35
N VAL A 539 -49.05 -15.91 17.58
CA VAL A 539 -48.03 -16.41 16.64
C VAL A 539 -46.75 -16.75 17.42
N PRO A 540 -46.28 -18.02 17.37
CA PRO A 540 -45.10 -18.44 18.11
C PRO A 540 -43.87 -17.66 17.65
N VAL A 541 -43.18 -17.05 18.62
CA VAL A 541 -41.95 -16.28 18.39
C VAL A 541 -40.91 -17.17 17.73
N ARG A 542 -40.43 -16.76 16.54
CA ARG A 542 -39.36 -17.46 15.83
C ARG A 542 -38.04 -16.74 16.06
N GLN A 543 -36.97 -17.51 16.30
CA GLN A 543 -35.62 -16.97 16.25
C GLN A 543 -35.24 -16.73 14.79
N HIS A 544 -35.29 -15.47 14.34
CA HIS A 544 -34.74 -15.12 13.04
C HIS A 544 -33.22 -15.23 13.06
N LEU A 545 -32.66 -15.63 11.92
CA LEU A 545 -31.22 -15.76 11.72
C LEU A 545 -30.74 -14.71 10.71
N PHE A 546 -29.58 -14.13 10.98
CA PHE A 546 -28.86 -13.26 10.06
C PHE A 546 -27.71 -14.03 9.43
N PHE A 547 -27.57 -13.88 8.12
CA PHE A 547 -26.48 -14.43 7.35
C PHE A 547 -25.58 -13.29 6.90
N VAL A 548 -24.31 -13.33 7.31
CA VAL A 548 -23.30 -12.33 6.94
C VAL A 548 -22.26 -13.03 6.07
N PRO A 549 -21.94 -12.54 4.85
CA PRO A 549 -20.90 -13.15 4.03
C PRO A 549 -19.60 -13.32 4.83
N ALA A 550 -19.06 -14.55 4.84
CA ALA A 550 -17.82 -14.89 5.55
C ALA A 550 -16.60 -14.68 4.66
N ILE A 551 -16.55 -13.53 3.98
CA ILE A 551 -15.45 -13.12 3.11
C ILE A 551 -15.00 -11.72 3.50
N ARG A 552 -13.69 -11.48 3.45
CA ARG A 552 -13.12 -10.15 3.62
C ARG A 552 -13.13 -9.45 2.26
N CYS A 553 -13.70 -8.24 2.19
CA CYS A 553 -13.54 -7.39 1.02
C CYS A 553 -12.38 -6.42 1.28
N ILE A 554 -11.25 -6.66 0.62
CA ILE A 554 -10.01 -5.86 0.76
C ILE A 554 -10.26 -4.39 0.40
N ASN A 555 -11.16 -4.12 -0.56
CA ASN A 555 -11.54 -2.77 -0.95
C ASN A 555 -12.85 -2.36 -0.25
N PRO A 556 -12.79 -1.43 0.74
CA PRO A 556 -13.97 -1.00 1.49
C PRO A 556 -15.03 -0.33 0.60
N ARG A 557 -14.63 0.30 -0.52
CA ARG A 557 -15.55 0.89 -1.49
C ARG A 557 -16.29 -0.17 -2.30
N LEU A 558 -15.59 -1.22 -2.73
CA LEU A 558 -16.23 -2.36 -3.39
C LEU A 558 -17.19 -3.08 -2.43
N MET A 559 -16.82 -3.21 -1.16
CA MET A 559 -17.69 -3.74 -0.12
C MET A 559 -18.94 -2.89 0.04
N ALA A 560 -18.79 -1.57 0.21
CA ALA A 560 -19.93 -0.66 0.31
C ALA A 560 -20.85 -0.78 -0.90
N ASN A 561 -20.29 -0.86 -2.12
CA ASN A 561 -21.07 -1.07 -3.34
C ASN A 561 -21.77 -2.43 -3.39
N ALA A 562 -21.10 -3.51 -2.99
CA ALA A 562 -21.67 -4.86 -2.95
C ALA A 562 -22.78 -4.95 -1.90
N PHE A 563 -22.57 -4.43 -0.70
CA PHE A 563 -23.58 -4.32 0.34
C PHE A 563 -24.77 -3.49 -0.13
N ASN A 564 -24.53 -2.28 -0.67
CA ASN A 564 -25.62 -1.46 -1.20
C ASN A 564 -26.41 -2.22 -2.28
N ARG A 565 -25.75 -2.97 -3.18
CA ARG A 565 -26.46 -3.81 -4.17
C ARG A 565 -27.23 -4.98 -3.55
N LEU A 566 -26.69 -5.66 -2.55
CA LEU A 566 -27.34 -6.80 -1.89
C LEU A 566 -28.56 -6.40 -1.06
N PHE A 567 -28.57 -5.18 -0.51
CA PHE A 567 -29.62 -4.68 0.38
C PHE A 567 -30.59 -3.67 -0.27
N LEU A 568 -30.34 -3.21 -1.50
CA LEU A 568 -31.24 -2.33 -2.26
C LEU A 568 -32.22 -3.09 -3.17
N PHE A 569 -32.26 -4.43 -3.10
CA PHE A 569 -33.28 -5.26 -3.75
C PHE A 569 -34.30 -5.79 -2.75
#